data_AF-A0AAP3SE63-F1
#
_entry.id   AF-A0AAP3SE63-F1
#
_cell.length_a   1.000
_cell.length_b   1.000
_cell.length_c   1.000
_cell.angle_alpha   90.00
_cell.angle_beta   90.00
_cell.angle_gamma   90.00
#
_symmetry.space_group_name_H-M   'P 1'
#
loop_
_entity.id
_entity.type
_entity.pdbx_description
1 polymer ?
#
loop_
_entity_poly.entity_id
_entity_poly.type
_entity_poly.pdbx_seq_one_letter_code
_entity_poly.pdbx_strand_id
1 'polypeptide(L)'
;MQKLQSAKILAALEAHPAFRAATTVLLYHSLKDEVDTHAFIRKWSNEKRILLPVVVGDELELRLYTGPEDMATGTYGIEEPVGETFTDYADIDFIAVPGVAFDRKGNRLGRGKGYYDRLLPRIPAAYKAGICFPFQIVEEVPAEAFDICMDIIITSNEDELSHPHHPLPPCDRE
;
A
#
# COMPACT_ATOMS: atom_id res chain seq x y z
N MET A 1 -7.09 17.84 -9.42
CA MET A 1 -7.64 16.60 -10.02
C MET A 1 -7.09 15.36 -9.31
N GLN A 2 -5.78 15.13 -9.25
CA GLN A 2 -5.18 13.98 -8.53
C GLN A 2 -5.63 13.84 -7.07
N LYS A 3 -5.59 14.92 -6.26
CA LYS A 3 -6.06 14.87 -4.85
C LYS A 3 -7.51 14.36 -4.68
N LEU A 4 -8.39 14.70 -5.62
CA LEU A 4 -9.79 14.25 -5.58
C LEU A 4 -9.90 12.76 -5.93
N GLN A 5 -9.11 12.28 -6.88
CA GLN A 5 -9.02 10.85 -7.19
C GLN A 5 -8.42 10.07 -6.02
N SER A 6 -7.37 10.58 -5.39
CA SER A 6 -6.80 9.98 -4.17
C SER A 6 -7.84 9.83 -3.08
N ALA A 7 -8.65 10.87 -2.83
CA ALA A 7 -9.72 10.82 -1.85
C ALA A 7 -10.78 9.75 -2.18
N LYS A 8 -11.15 9.57 -3.46
CA LYS A 8 -12.06 8.49 -3.88
C LYS A 8 -11.47 7.10 -3.63
N ILE A 9 -10.20 6.89 -4.01
CA ILE A 9 -9.49 5.62 -3.80
C ILE A 9 -9.42 5.28 -2.32
N LEU A 10 -9.05 6.26 -1.50
CA LEU A 10 -8.93 6.07 -0.05
C LEU A 10 -10.28 5.87 0.62
N ALA A 11 -11.35 6.50 0.14
CA ALA A 11 -12.70 6.22 0.63
C ALA A 11 -13.13 4.77 0.33
N ALA A 12 -12.78 4.24 -0.85
CA ALA A 12 -13.04 2.84 -1.18
C ALA A 12 -12.20 1.89 -0.31
N LEU A 13 -10.92 2.21 -0.07
CA LEU A 13 -10.06 1.47 0.86
C LEU A 13 -10.63 1.50 2.29
N GLU A 14 -11.10 2.66 2.75
CA GLU A 14 -11.70 2.83 4.07
C GLU A 14 -12.97 1.99 4.26
N ALA A 15 -13.79 1.88 3.22
CA ALA A 15 -15.00 1.09 3.23
C ALA A 15 -14.73 -0.43 3.15
N HIS A 16 -13.52 -0.84 2.75
CA HIS A 16 -13.19 -2.24 2.53
C HIS A 16 -13.22 -3.05 3.85
N PRO A 17 -13.90 -4.21 3.90
CA PRO A 17 -14.02 -5.00 5.13
C PRO A 17 -12.69 -5.37 5.78
N ALA A 18 -11.69 -5.77 4.98
CA ALA A 18 -10.35 -6.11 5.49
C ALA A 18 -9.66 -4.94 6.19
N PHE A 19 -9.77 -3.72 5.66
CA PHE A 19 -9.21 -2.54 6.31
C PHE A 19 -9.95 -2.20 7.61
N ARG A 20 -11.28 -2.33 7.62
CA ARG A 20 -12.08 -2.06 8.81
C ARG A 20 -11.76 -3.02 9.95
N ALA A 21 -11.56 -4.31 9.64
CA ALA A 21 -11.21 -5.35 10.60
C ALA A 21 -9.75 -5.27 11.07
N ALA A 22 -8.85 -4.70 10.26
CA ALA A 22 -7.43 -4.57 10.59
C ALA A 22 -7.18 -3.66 11.79
N THR A 23 -6.30 -4.08 12.70
CA THR A 23 -5.82 -3.28 13.83
C THR A 23 -4.45 -2.68 13.52
N THR A 24 -3.56 -3.45 12.88
CA THR A 24 -2.24 -3.01 12.42
C THR A 24 -2.25 -2.84 10.91
N VAL A 25 -2.02 -1.61 10.44
CA VAL A 25 -2.09 -1.25 9.02
C VAL A 25 -0.79 -0.62 8.58
N LEU A 26 -0.18 -1.23 7.56
CA LEU A 26 0.97 -0.69 6.87
C LEU A 26 0.54 0.18 5.69
N LEU A 27 0.85 1.48 5.76
CA LEU A 27 0.64 2.46 4.70
C LEU A 27 2.00 2.96 4.20
N TYR A 28 2.00 3.81 3.20
CA TYR A 28 3.22 4.46 2.71
C TYR A 28 3.05 5.98 2.70
N HIS A 29 4.14 6.72 2.92
CA HIS A 29 4.12 8.17 2.80
C HIS A 29 4.30 8.55 1.32
N SER A 30 3.20 8.93 0.68
CA SER A 30 3.09 9.04 -0.78
C SER A 30 4.03 10.06 -1.42
N LEU A 31 4.57 9.70 -2.59
CA LEU A 31 5.24 10.63 -3.49
C LEU A 31 4.24 11.40 -4.37
N LYS A 32 4.73 12.42 -5.11
CA LYS A 32 3.89 13.33 -5.90
C LYS A 32 3.04 12.65 -6.97
N ASP A 33 3.49 11.53 -7.50
CA ASP A 33 2.85 10.75 -8.56
C ASP A 33 2.08 9.53 -8.03
N GLU A 34 1.94 9.40 -6.71
CA GLU A 34 1.20 8.33 -6.04
C GLU A 34 -0.14 8.84 -5.48
N VAL A 35 -0.99 7.89 -5.06
CA VAL A 35 -2.21 8.20 -4.29
C VAL A 35 -1.79 8.90 -2.99
N ASP A 36 -2.30 10.11 -2.77
CA ASP A 36 -1.96 10.97 -1.62
C ASP A 36 -2.54 10.38 -0.32
N THR A 37 -1.68 9.75 0.49
CA THR A 37 -2.04 9.03 1.72
C THR A 37 -1.93 9.87 2.98
N HIS A 38 -1.37 11.08 2.93
CA HIS A 38 -0.94 11.82 4.13
C HIS A 38 -2.09 12.15 5.07
N ALA A 39 -3.23 12.60 4.53
CA ALA A 39 -4.42 12.90 5.32
C ALA A 39 -5.06 11.63 5.91
N PHE A 40 -4.97 10.51 5.20
CA PHE A 40 -5.52 9.22 5.61
C PHE A 40 -4.74 8.63 6.78
N ILE A 41 -3.41 8.69 6.71
CA ILE A 41 -2.49 8.29 7.78
C ILE A 41 -2.84 9.03 9.07
N ARG A 42 -2.93 10.37 9.02
CA ARG A 42 -3.27 11.20 10.19
C ARG A 42 -4.65 10.92 10.77
N LYS A 43 -5.63 10.60 9.92
CA LYS A 43 -6.98 10.27 10.36
C LYS A 43 -6.98 8.99 11.19
N TRP A 44 -6.33 7.95 10.67
CA TRP A 44 -6.40 6.61 11.25
C TRP A 44 -5.35 6.32 12.32
N SER A 45 -4.32 7.17 12.49
CA SER A 45 -3.30 6.99 13.54
C SER A 45 -3.85 7.04 14.96
N ASN A 46 -5.03 7.61 15.18
CA ASN A 46 -5.69 7.63 16.49
C ASN A 46 -6.54 6.39 16.78
N GLU A 47 -6.85 5.60 15.76
CA GLU A 47 -7.78 4.46 15.85
C GLU A 47 -7.11 3.12 15.55
N LYS A 48 -6.03 3.13 14.76
CA LYS A 48 -5.31 1.93 14.30
C LYS A 48 -3.82 2.11 14.54
N ARG A 49 -3.11 1.00 14.65
CA ARG A 49 -1.65 0.98 14.68
C ARG A 49 -1.13 1.18 13.26
N ILE A 50 -0.75 2.41 12.93
CA ILE A 50 -0.24 2.75 11.60
C ILE A 50 1.27 2.54 11.55
N LEU A 51 1.70 1.75 10.57
CA LEU A 51 3.11 1.56 10.23
C LEU A 51 3.42 2.31 8.94
N LEU A 52 4.59 2.94 8.89
CA LEU A 52 5.13 3.58 7.70
C LEU A 52 6.53 3.02 7.40
N PRO A 53 6.84 2.70 6.14
CA PRO A 53 8.15 2.24 5.74
C PRO A 53 9.11 3.41 5.58
N VAL A 54 10.35 3.24 6.04
CA VAL A 54 11.49 4.12 5.76
C VAL A 54 12.58 3.32 5.05
N VAL A 55 13.25 3.94 4.09
CA VAL A 55 14.35 3.31 3.37
C VAL A 55 15.61 3.40 4.23
N VAL A 56 16.15 2.24 4.63
CA VAL A 56 17.41 2.15 5.37
C VAL A 56 18.38 1.30 4.56
N GLY A 57 19.34 1.95 3.91
CA GLY A 57 20.23 1.31 2.95
C GLY A 57 19.44 0.77 1.77
N ASP A 58 19.47 -0.55 1.58
CA ASP A 58 18.71 -1.22 0.53
C ASP A 58 17.39 -1.83 1.03
N GLU A 59 17.02 -1.70 2.31
CA GLU A 59 15.82 -2.34 2.87
C GLU A 59 14.73 -1.34 3.28
N LEU A 60 13.49 -1.83 3.42
CA LEU A 60 12.41 -1.09 4.08
C LEU A 60 12.34 -1.50 5.55
N GLU A 61 12.64 -0.56 6.43
CA GLU A 61 12.36 -0.68 7.85
C GLU A 61 10.96 -0.14 8.13
N LEU A 62 10.16 -0.86 8.91
CA LEU A 62 8.83 -0.41 9.30
C LEU A 62 8.92 0.36 10.62
N ARG A 63 8.24 1.49 10.70
CA ARG A 63 8.19 2.31 11.91
C ARG A 63 6.77 2.63 12.31
N LEU A 64 6.54 2.64 13.61
CA LEU A 64 5.27 3.06 14.18
C LEU A 64 5.09 4.56 13.96
N TYR A 65 3.90 4.95 13.51
CA TYR A 65 3.50 6.34 13.38
C TYR A 65 2.42 6.66 14.40
N THR A 66 2.73 7.52 15.37
CA THR A 66 1.79 7.98 16.41
C THR A 66 1.31 9.41 16.16
N GLY A 67 2.06 10.21 15.42
CA GLY A 67 1.67 11.58 15.08
C GLY A 67 2.67 12.29 14.16
N PRO A 68 2.36 13.54 13.76
CA PRO A 68 3.25 14.34 12.93
C PRO A 68 4.66 14.57 13.52
N GLU A 69 4.79 14.51 14.84
CA GLU A 69 6.05 14.57 15.58
C GLU A 69 7.00 13.40 15.27
N ASP A 70 6.46 12.27 14.81
CA ASP A 70 7.23 11.11 14.38
C ASP A 70 7.68 11.24 12.92
N MET A 71 7.58 12.43 12.32
CA MET A 71 8.06 12.68 10.96
C MET A 71 9.22 13.67 11.00
N ALA A 72 10.32 13.31 10.35
CA ALA A 72 11.44 14.22 10.15
C ALA A 72 11.78 14.33 8.66
N THR A 73 12.32 15.46 8.24
CA THR A 73 12.84 15.61 6.87
C THR A 73 14.08 14.73 6.71
N GLY A 74 13.96 13.68 5.91
CA GLY A 74 15.03 12.76 5.57
C GLY A 74 16.04 13.33 4.58
N THR A 75 17.04 12.51 4.22
CA THR A 75 18.22 12.92 3.44
C THR A 75 17.90 13.49 2.06
N TYR A 76 16.75 13.13 1.48
CA TYR A 76 16.32 13.58 0.15
C TYR A 76 15.20 14.64 0.18
N GLY A 77 14.96 15.26 1.34
CA GLY A 77 13.89 16.26 1.50
C GLY A 77 12.49 15.66 1.54
N ILE A 78 12.39 14.36 1.79
CA ILE A 78 11.13 13.62 1.94
C ILE A 78 10.90 13.44 3.44
N GLU A 79 9.65 13.57 3.89
CA GLU A 79 9.29 13.29 5.28
C GLU A 79 9.34 11.77 5.51
N GLU A 80 10.13 11.36 6.50
CA GLU A 80 10.36 9.96 6.85
C GLU A 80 9.96 9.72 8.32
N PRO A 81 9.40 8.54 8.64
CA PRO A 81 9.03 8.21 10.01
C PRO A 81 10.29 8.01 10.88
N VAL A 82 10.30 8.64 12.05
CA VAL A 82 11.34 8.52 13.08
C VAL A 82 10.87 7.82 14.36
N GLY A 83 9.62 7.33 14.36
CA GLY A 83 9.06 6.53 15.45
C GLY A 83 9.76 5.19 15.64
N GLU A 84 9.27 4.41 16.61
CA GLU A 84 9.88 3.13 17.00
C GLU A 84 9.89 2.11 15.85
N THR A 85 11.00 1.39 15.72
CA THR A 85 11.13 0.30 14.74
C THR A 85 10.17 -0.84 15.09
N PHE A 86 9.42 -1.30 14.09
CA PHE A 86 8.49 -2.39 14.20
C PHE A 86 9.03 -3.63 13.48
N THR A 87 9.13 -4.76 14.19
CA THR A 87 9.73 -6.00 13.68
C THR A 87 8.78 -7.19 13.70
N ASP A 88 7.57 -7.04 14.25
CA ASP A 88 6.58 -8.12 14.31
C ASP A 88 5.73 -8.17 13.04
N TYR A 89 6.37 -8.55 11.93
CA TYR A 89 5.73 -8.60 10.62
C TYR A 89 4.48 -9.52 10.56
N ALA A 90 4.35 -10.47 11.49
CA ALA A 90 3.20 -11.37 11.55
C ALA A 90 1.93 -10.66 12.07
N ASP A 91 2.10 -9.61 12.87
CA ASP A 91 1.02 -8.80 13.44
C ASP A 91 0.42 -7.78 12.46
N ILE A 92 0.89 -7.73 11.22
CA ILE A 92 0.38 -6.81 10.19
C ILE A 92 -0.85 -7.42 9.52
N ASP A 93 -2.00 -6.80 9.74
CA ASP A 93 -3.28 -7.28 9.22
C ASP A 93 -3.55 -6.83 7.78
N PHE A 94 -3.10 -5.61 7.43
CA PHE A 94 -3.41 -4.98 6.15
C PHE A 94 -2.24 -4.14 5.65
N ILE A 95 -1.99 -4.18 4.34
CA ILE A 95 -1.01 -3.32 3.67
C ILE A 95 -1.63 -2.64 2.44
N ALA A 96 -1.46 -1.31 2.36
CA ALA A 96 -1.68 -0.57 1.12
C ALA A 96 -0.36 -0.51 0.34
N VAL A 97 -0.36 -1.04 -0.89
CA VAL A 97 0.84 -1.18 -1.71
C VAL A 97 0.76 -0.21 -2.90
N PRO A 98 1.74 0.70 -3.07
CA PRO A 98 1.86 1.52 -4.27
C PRO A 98 2.51 0.73 -5.41
N GLY A 99 2.24 1.17 -6.64
CA GLY A 99 2.83 0.62 -7.85
C GLY A 99 2.79 1.63 -8.99
N VAL A 100 3.63 1.41 -9.99
CA VAL A 100 3.62 2.16 -11.26
C VAL A 100 2.50 1.64 -12.16
N ALA A 101 2.29 0.33 -12.18
CA ALA A 101 1.23 -0.33 -12.91
C ALA A 101 0.68 -1.53 -12.13
N PHE A 102 -0.57 -1.86 -12.39
CA PHE A 102 -1.24 -3.06 -11.90
C PHE A 102 -2.07 -3.68 -13.03
N ASP A 103 -2.25 -4.99 -13.00
CA ASP A 103 -3.20 -5.68 -13.89
C ASP A 103 -4.40 -6.24 -13.13
N ARG A 104 -5.36 -6.80 -13.89
CA ARG A 104 -6.58 -7.43 -13.34
C ARG A 104 -6.34 -8.77 -12.66
N LYS A 105 -5.11 -9.32 -12.73
CA LYS A 105 -4.72 -10.54 -12.01
C LYS A 105 -4.08 -10.22 -10.66
N GLY A 106 -3.91 -8.93 -10.33
CA GLY A 106 -3.28 -8.48 -9.09
C GLY A 106 -1.77 -8.38 -9.19
N ASN A 107 -1.17 -8.53 -10.37
CA ASN A 107 0.25 -8.29 -10.54
C ASN A 107 0.55 -6.80 -10.42
N ARG A 108 1.78 -6.49 -9.99
CA ARG A 108 2.21 -5.15 -9.67
C ARG A 108 3.59 -4.88 -10.24
N LEU A 109 3.73 -3.74 -10.92
CA LEU A 109 5.02 -3.21 -11.33
C LEU A 109 5.46 -2.12 -10.35
N GLY A 110 6.56 -2.34 -9.64
CA GLY A 110 7.19 -1.32 -8.79
C GLY A 110 8.05 -0.33 -9.59
N ARG A 111 8.74 0.57 -8.88
CA ARG A 111 9.70 1.54 -9.49
C ARG A 111 11.08 0.95 -9.81
N GLY A 112 11.23 -0.38 -9.77
CA GLY A 112 12.48 -1.07 -10.11
C GLY A 112 13.53 -1.19 -8.98
N LYS A 113 13.22 -0.79 -7.74
CA LYS A 113 14.12 -0.95 -6.57
C LYS A 113 13.88 -2.22 -5.75
N GLY A 114 12.82 -2.98 -6.05
CA GLY A 114 12.55 -4.25 -5.38
C GLY A 114 12.25 -4.15 -3.88
N TYR A 115 11.89 -2.98 -3.37
CA TYR A 115 11.66 -2.77 -1.93
C TYR A 115 10.46 -3.57 -1.41
N TYR A 116 9.32 -3.45 -2.09
CA TYR A 116 8.11 -4.19 -1.72
C TYR A 116 8.23 -5.67 -2.05
N ASP A 117 8.96 -6.06 -3.10
CA ASP A 117 9.15 -7.47 -3.47
C ASP A 117 9.95 -8.22 -2.39
N ARG A 118 10.79 -7.51 -1.64
CA ARG A 118 11.50 -8.05 -0.46
C ARG A 118 10.69 -7.96 0.84
N LEU A 119 9.76 -7.01 0.94
CA LEU A 119 8.92 -6.82 2.12
C LEU A 119 7.72 -7.78 2.16
N LEU A 120 6.99 -7.90 1.05
CA LEU A 120 5.75 -8.68 0.96
C LEU A 120 5.92 -10.15 1.39
N PRO A 121 7.02 -10.86 1.09
CA PRO A 121 7.22 -12.22 1.58
C PRO A 121 7.34 -12.32 3.11
N ARG A 122 7.73 -11.23 3.79
CA ARG A 122 7.89 -11.18 5.24
C ARG A 122 6.55 -10.99 5.97
N ILE A 123 5.50 -10.56 5.26
CA ILE A 123 4.16 -10.25 5.79
C ILE A 123 3.07 -11.10 5.12
N PRO A 124 3.19 -12.45 5.13
CA PRO A 124 2.32 -13.32 4.34
C PRO A 124 0.85 -13.23 4.76
N ALA A 125 0.59 -13.01 6.06
CA ALA A 125 -0.74 -12.96 6.65
C ALA A 125 -1.52 -11.67 6.33
N ALA A 126 -0.82 -10.59 5.96
CA ALA A 126 -1.44 -9.31 5.69
C ALA A 126 -2.31 -9.36 4.44
N TYR A 127 -3.47 -8.69 4.49
CA TYR A 127 -4.29 -8.46 3.30
C TYR A 127 -3.67 -7.34 2.44
N LYS A 128 -3.32 -7.66 1.19
CA LYS A 128 -2.52 -6.83 0.29
C LYS A 128 -3.42 -6.07 -0.68
N ALA A 129 -3.63 -4.79 -0.43
CA ALA A 129 -4.40 -3.92 -1.30
C ALA A 129 -3.48 -3.06 -2.16
N GLY A 130 -3.43 -3.33 -3.46
CA GLY A 130 -2.82 -2.41 -4.42
C GLY A 130 -3.70 -1.17 -4.56
N ILE A 131 -3.15 0.02 -4.38
CA ILE A 131 -3.88 1.27 -4.62
C ILE A 131 -3.24 2.07 -5.74
N CYS A 132 -4.05 2.49 -6.70
CA CYS A 132 -3.54 3.17 -7.89
C CYS A 132 -4.57 4.04 -8.59
N PHE A 133 -4.10 4.96 -9.41
CA PHE A 133 -4.97 5.71 -10.30
C PHE A 133 -5.44 4.85 -11.48
N PRO A 134 -6.57 5.20 -12.14
CA PRO A 134 -7.10 4.42 -13.26
C PRO A 134 -6.13 4.23 -14.42
N PHE A 135 -5.28 5.22 -14.72
CA PHE A 135 -4.31 5.15 -15.81
C PHE A 135 -3.16 4.16 -15.55
N GLN A 136 -3.04 3.66 -14.33
CA GLN A 136 -2.03 2.68 -13.92
C GLN A 136 -2.53 1.24 -14.07
N ILE A 137 -3.81 1.05 -14.40
CA ILE A 137 -4.34 -0.27 -14.73
C ILE A 137 -3.97 -0.57 -16.19
N VAL A 138 -3.20 -1.62 -16.39
CA VAL A 138 -2.79 -2.12 -17.72
C VAL A 138 -3.39 -3.50 -17.97
N GLU A 139 -3.31 -3.96 -19.22
CA GLU A 139 -3.83 -5.27 -19.61
C GLU A 139 -3.05 -6.41 -18.93
N GLU A 140 -1.72 -6.30 -18.94
CA GLU A 140 -0.82 -7.30 -18.38
C GLU A 140 0.42 -6.62 -17.80
N VAL A 141 0.81 -7.03 -16.60
CA VAL A 141 2.09 -6.66 -16.00
C VAL A 141 3.03 -7.86 -16.12
N PRO A 142 4.25 -7.69 -16.69
CA PRO A 142 5.27 -8.72 -16.62
C PRO A 142 5.58 -9.04 -15.15
N ALA A 143 5.32 -10.26 -14.73
CA ALA A 143 5.52 -10.74 -13.37
C ALA A 143 6.46 -11.94 -13.37
N GLU A 144 7.34 -12.01 -12.37
CA GLU A 144 8.20 -13.16 -12.13
C GLU A 144 7.58 -14.10 -11.09
N ALA A 145 8.03 -15.36 -11.05
CA ALA A 145 7.42 -16.38 -10.18
C ALA A 145 7.46 -16.04 -8.67
N PHE A 146 8.42 -15.20 -8.27
CA PHE A 146 8.59 -14.72 -6.89
C PHE A 146 7.78 -13.46 -6.56
N ASP A 147 7.14 -12.84 -7.54
CA ASP A 147 6.30 -11.67 -7.29
C ASP A 147 5.02 -12.07 -6.56
N ILE A 148 4.66 -11.26 -5.57
CA ILE A 148 3.46 -11.49 -4.75
C ILE A 148 2.31 -10.67 -5.34
N CYS A 149 1.27 -11.38 -5.79
CA CYS A 149 0.05 -10.77 -6.32
C CYS A 149 -0.73 -10.10 -5.17
N MET A 150 -1.41 -9.01 -5.47
CA MET A 150 -2.29 -8.33 -4.52
C MET A 150 -3.59 -9.11 -4.34
N ASP A 151 -4.20 -9.00 -3.17
CA ASP A 151 -5.52 -9.60 -2.88
C ASP A 151 -6.65 -8.78 -3.50
N ILE A 152 -6.44 -7.46 -3.64
CA ILE A 152 -7.36 -6.54 -4.32
C ILE A 152 -6.60 -5.37 -4.94
N ILE A 153 -7.13 -4.82 -6.04
CA ILE A 153 -6.71 -3.53 -6.60
C ILE A 153 -7.83 -2.50 -6.41
N ILE A 154 -7.53 -1.39 -5.74
CA ILE A 154 -8.47 -0.29 -5.49
C ILE A 154 -8.07 0.91 -6.35
N THR A 155 -9.02 1.35 -7.18
CA THR A 155 -8.86 2.47 -8.11
C THR A 155 -10.10 3.37 -8.12
N SER A 156 -9.99 4.59 -8.63
CA SER A 156 -11.09 5.57 -8.63
C SER A 156 -12.12 5.38 -9.75
N ASN A 157 -11.99 4.35 -10.59
CA ASN A 157 -12.95 4.12 -11.68
C ASN A 157 -14.23 3.46 -11.15
N GLU A 158 -15.36 4.00 -11.60
CA GLU A 158 -16.72 3.59 -11.21
C GLU A 158 -17.12 2.25 -11.87
N ASP A 159 -16.38 1.80 -12.88
CA ASP A 159 -16.64 0.56 -13.61
C ASP A 159 -15.76 -0.61 -13.10
N GLU A 160 -16.44 -1.52 -12.41
CA GLU A 160 -16.18 -2.97 -12.29
C GLU A 160 -15.03 -3.52 -11.42
N LEU A 161 -13.99 -2.77 -11.04
CA LEU A 161 -12.86 -3.36 -10.27
C LEU A 161 -12.83 -3.01 -8.77
N SER A 162 -13.72 -2.13 -8.32
CA SER A 162 -13.74 -1.56 -6.96
C SER A 162 -14.79 -2.19 -6.03
N HIS A 163 -15.43 -3.28 -6.43
CA HIS A 163 -16.51 -3.87 -5.65
C HIS A 163 -15.95 -4.72 -4.49
N PRO A 164 -16.41 -4.52 -3.24
CA PRO A 164 -15.95 -5.26 -2.05
C PRO A 164 -16.24 -6.78 -2.07
N HIS A 165 -16.81 -7.29 -3.18
CA HIS A 165 -17.23 -8.66 -3.37
C HIS A 165 -16.65 -9.32 -4.64
N HIS A 166 -15.73 -8.66 -5.36
CA HIS A 166 -15.06 -9.28 -6.51
C HIS A 166 -13.60 -9.58 -6.16
N PRO A 167 -13.30 -10.73 -5.53
CA PRO A 167 -11.93 -11.16 -5.34
C PRO A 167 -11.26 -11.31 -6.71
N LEU A 168 -9.99 -10.91 -6.79
CA LEU A 168 -9.20 -11.14 -8.01
C LEU A 168 -9.15 -12.64 -8.29
N PRO A 169 -9.13 -13.05 -9.57
CA PRO A 169 -8.93 -14.46 -9.91
C PRO A 169 -7.62 -14.95 -9.27
N PRO A 170 -7.54 -16.23 -8.89
CA PRO A 170 -6.29 -16.81 -8.42
C PRO A 170 -5.21 -16.54 -9.48
N CYS A 171 -4.05 -16.09 -9.02
CA CYS A 171 -2.91 -15.80 -9.89
C CYS A 171 -2.50 -17.13 -10.55
N ASP A 172 -2.94 -17.38 -11.80
CA ASP A 172 -2.57 -18.57 -12.57
C ASP A 172 -1.06 -18.54 -12.79
N ARG A 173 -0.33 -19.41 -12.09
CA ARG A 173 1.12 -19.56 -12.19
C ARG A 173 1.38 -20.96 -12.75
N GLU A 174 1.69 -21.03 -14.05
CA GLU A 174 2.27 -22.24 -14.66
C GLU A 174 3.75 -22.39 -14.30
#